data_AF-A0A956IBL1-F1
#
_entry.id   AF-A0A956IBL1-F1
#
_cell.length_a   1.000
_cell.length_b   1.000
_cell.length_c   1.000
_cell.angle_alpha   90.00
_cell.angle_beta   90.00
_cell.angle_gamma   90.00
#
_symmetry.space_group_name_H-M   'P 1'
#
loop_
_entity.id
_entity.type
_entity.pdbx_description
1 polymer ?
#
loop_
_entity_poly.entity_id
_entity_poly.type
_entity_poly.pdbx_seq_one_letter_code
_entity_poly.pdbx_strand_id
1 'polypeptide(L)'
;MKVRDRILVIVDLLMAALSCDGTIVGEEDQAARRMLSELLLCKPDSLPAHVEERIRSFRLIEFDMDRTVGDFLRDPPMKKRRLLELIAKLSDADGQHDLRESDFIRDLARALGMAKEEYEDLVLHIEIEESVDERMKSMRDSFLELRISDIPEPPPEMRQPQQQAQPQQGGRKRVGTVPPPIPEDARKR
;
A
#
# COMPACT_ATOMS: atom_id res chain seq x y z
N MET A 1 -23.40 15.97 -3.13
CA MET A 1 -22.86 15.98 -1.76
C MET A 1 -22.69 17.41 -1.31
N LYS A 2 -23.01 17.77 -0.06
CA LYS A 2 -22.82 19.15 0.42
C LYS A 2 -21.34 19.34 0.76
N VAL A 3 -20.83 20.57 0.63
CA VAL A 3 -19.43 20.92 0.93
C VAL A 3 -19.04 20.51 2.36
N ARG A 4 -19.99 20.54 3.30
CA ARG A 4 -19.81 20.11 4.71
C ARG A 4 -19.57 18.62 4.90
N ASP A 5 -20.02 17.77 3.97
CA ASP A 5 -19.76 16.33 4.09
C ASP A 5 -18.35 16.03 3.57
N ARG A 6 -17.90 16.77 2.54
CA ARG A 6 -16.57 16.61 1.95
C ARG A 6 -15.44 17.02 2.89
N ILE A 7 -15.63 18.04 3.73
CA ILE A 7 -14.58 18.43 4.68
C ILE A 7 -14.28 17.29 5.67
N LEU A 8 -15.29 16.51 6.08
CA LEU A 8 -15.08 15.37 6.97
C LEU A 8 -14.25 14.27 6.29
N VAL A 9 -14.50 14.02 5.01
CA VAL A 9 -13.70 13.07 4.21
C VAL A 9 -12.25 13.57 4.07
N ILE A 10 -12.05 14.88 3.87
CA ILE A 10 -10.71 15.48 3.85
C ILE A 10 -10.03 15.32 5.21
N VAL A 11 -10.74 15.55 6.32
CA VAL A 11 -10.21 15.34 7.68
C VAL A 11 -9.73 13.90 7.84
N ASP A 12 -10.51 12.92 7.41
CA ASP A 12 -10.12 11.51 7.51
C ASP A 12 -8.84 11.20 6.72
N LEU A 13 -8.71 11.75 5.51
CA LEU A 13 -7.51 11.60 4.68
C LEU A 13 -6.28 12.25 5.33
N LEU A 14 -6.44 13.44 5.92
CA LEU A 14 -5.36 14.16 6.59
C LEU A 14 -4.90 13.42 7.85
N MET A 15 -5.84 12.91 8.65
CA MET A 15 -5.50 12.12 9.84
C MET A 15 -4.86 10.78 9.46
N ALA A 16 -5.34 10.11 8.40
CA ALA A 16 -4.73 8.88 7.91
C ALA A 16 -3.28 9.10 7.45
N ALA A 17 -3.02 10.23 6.75
CA ALA A 17 -1.68 10.58 6.29
C ALA A 17 -0.72 10.81 7.47
N LEU A 18 -1.14 11.60 8.47
CA LEU A 18 -0.34 11.90 9.66
C LEU A 18 -0.03 10.66 10.49
N SER A 19 -0.99 9.75 10.66
CA SER A 19 -0.80 8.56 11.50
C SER A 19 -0.05 7.40 10.81
N CYS A 20 0.53 7.60 9.62
CA CYS A 20 1.25 6.57 8.88
C CYS A 20 2.59 6.14 9.52
N ASP A 21 3.18 6.98 10.36
CA ASP A 21 4.41 6.65 11.08
C ASP A 21 4.14 5.68 12.27
N GLY A 22 2.86 5.56 12.68
CA GLY A 22 2.40 4.72 13.79
C GLY A 22 2.59 5.36 15.16
N THR A 23 3.04 6.61 15.24
CA THR A 23 3.38 7.32 16.47
C THR A 23 2.39 8.46 16.71
N ILE A 24 1.17 8.11 17.11
CA ILE A 24 0.15 9.10 17.50
C ILE A 24 0.59 9.79 18.81
N VAL A 25 1.45 10.79 18.68
CA VAL A 25 1.78 11.77 19.70
C VAL A 25 0.96 13.01 19.35
N GLY A 26 0.32 13.66 20.31
CA GLY A 26 -0.67 14.74 20.08
C GLY A 26 -0.19 15.98 19.30
N GLU A 27 1.01 15.95 18.72
CA GLU A 27 1.51 16.88 17.72
C GLU A 27 0.80 16.73 16.37
N GLU A 28 0.42 15.50 15.96
CA GLU A 28 -0.36 15.24 14.73
C GLU A 28 -1.69 16.01 14.75
N ASP A 29 -2.42 15.94 15.87
CA ASP A 29 -3.68 16.66 16.07
C ASP A 29 -3.50 18.16 15.88
N GLN A 30 -2.39 18.73 16.37
CA GLN A 30 -2.12 20.16 16.23
C GLN A 30 -1.78 20.54 14.80
N ALA A 31 -1.01 19.72 14.08
CA ALA A 31 -0.71 19.92 12.67
C ALA A 31 -1.99 19.89 11.83
N ALA A 32 -2.84 18.87 12.04
CA ALA A 32 -4.15 18.76 11.40
C ALA A 32 -5.03 19.98 11.69
N ARG A 33 -5.11 20.42 12.95
CA ARG A 33 -5.91 21.60 13.34
C ARG A 33 -5.44 22.87 12.66
N ARG A 34 -4.13 23.12 12.62
CA ARG A 34 -3.56 24.30 11.97
C ARG A 34 -3.91 24.31 10.48
N MET A 35 -3.65 23.20 9.79
CA MET A 35 -3.96 23.11 8.36
C MET A 35 -5.46 23.23 8.05
N LEU A 36 -6.31 22.54 8.83
CA LEU A 36 -7.76 22.64 8.67
C LEU A 36 -8.27 24.05 8.94
N SER A 37 -7.65 24.77 9.88
CA SER A 37 -8.03 26.15 10.17
C SER A 37 -7.67 27.10 9.03
N GLU A 38 -6.52 26.89 8.37
CA GLU A 38 -6.15 27.62 7.16
C GLU A 38 -7.11 27.30 6.00
N LEU A 39 -7.45 26.02 5.81
CA LEU A 39 -8.37 25.57 4.76
C LEU A 39 -9.79 26.13 4.96
N LEU A 40 -10.25 26.20 6.20
CA LEU A 40 -11.58 26.71 6.57
C LEU A 40 -11.62 28.22 6.82
N LEU A 41 -10.47 28.89 6.68
CA LEU A 41 -10.30 30.32 6.97
C LEU A 41 -10.79 30.71 8.37
N CYS A 42 -10.49 29.86 9.36
CA CYS A 42 -10.82 30.07 10.77
C CYS A 42 -9.56 29.98 11.65
N LYS A 43 -9.71 30.26 12.95
CA LYS A 43 -8.61 30.05 13.91
C LYS A 43 -8.51 28.56 14.26
N PRO A 44 -7.31 28.05 14.63
CA PRO A 44 -7.13 26.66 15.09
C PRO A 44 -8.08 26.28 16.24
N ASP A 45 -8.31 27.20 17.18
CA ASP A 45 -9.21 26.99 18.33
C ASP A 45 -10.69 27.25 18.00
N SER A 46 -11.01 27.52 16.73
CA SER A 46 -12.36 27.87 16.26
C SER A 46 -12.82 26.94 15.14
N LEU A 47 -12.25 25.73 15.07
CA LEU A 47 -12.73 24.70 14.16
C LEU A 47 -14.20 24.35 14.47
N PRO A 48 -15.02 24.08 13.45
CA PRO A 48 -16.39 23.65 13.66
C PRO A 48 -16.46 22.38 14.52
N ALA A 49 -17.42 22.31 15.45
CA ALA A 49 -17.52 21.21 16.42
C ALA A 49 -17.57 19.81 15.78
N HIS A 50 -18.15 19.67 14.59
CA HIS A 50 -18.20 18.40 13.86
C HIS A 50 -16.83 17.97 13.29
N VAL A 51 -15.97 18.93 12.92
CA VAL A 51 -14.60 18.65 12.47
C VAL A 51 -13.74 18.26 13.67
N GLU A 52 -13.87 19.01 14.76
CA GLU A 52 -13.18 18.75 16.02
C GLU A 52 -13.49 17.35 16.58
N GLU A 53 -14.77 16.97 16.58
CA GLU A 53 -15.20 15.63 16.96
C GLU A 53 -14.64 14.57 16.02
N ARG A 54 -14.58 14.86 14.72
CA ARG A 54 -14.03 13.91 13.74
C ARG A 54 -12.55 13.64 13.96
N ILE A 55 -11.74 14.66 14.24
CA ILE A 55 -10.32 14.52 14.59
C ILE A 55 -10.17 13.62 15.82
N ARG A 56 -10.89 13.90 16.91
CA ARG A 56 -10.78 13.14 18.18
C ARG A 56 -11.25 11.69 18.07
N SER A 57 -12.29 11.46 17.26
CA SER A 57 -12.89 10.14 17.05
C SER A 57 -12.20 9.31 15.98
N PHE A 58 -11.23 9.87 15.25
CA PHE A 58 -10.54 9.16 14.18
C PHE A 58 -9.80 7.93 14.73
N ARG A 59 -9.85 6.84 13.95
CA ARG A 59 -9.21 5.56 14.25
C ARG A 59 -8.60 5.02 12.97
N LEU A 60 -7.27 4.97 12.90
CA LEU A 60 -6.55 4.48 11.73
C LEU A 60 -6.94 3.05 11.36
N ILE A 61 -7.22 2.19 12.36
CA ILE A 61 -7.63 0.79 12.12
C ILE A 61 -8.99 0.64 11.43
N GLU A 62 -9.85 1.65 11.53
CA GLU A 62 -11.17 1.67 10.90
C GLU A 62 -11.16 2.41 9.54
N PHE A 63 -10.02 3.01 9.18
CA PHE A 63 -9.89 3.81 7.98
C PHE A 63 -9.79 2.93 6.73
N ASP A 64 -10.63 3.21 5.74
CA ASP A 64 -10.65 2.56 4.44
C ASP A 64 -10.41 3.60 3.35
N MET A 65 -9.22 3.56 2.74
CA MET A 65 -8.79 4.48 1.70
C MET A 65 -9.74 4.44 0.49
N ASP A 66 -10.01 3.25 -0.06
CA ASP A 66 -10.79 3.07 -1.28
C ASP A 66 -12.22 3.60 -1.12
N ARG A 67 -12.81 3.34 0.05
CA ARG A 67 -14.13 3.88 0.39
C ARG A 67 -14.11 5.40 0.53
N THR A 68 -13.09 5.94 1.18
CA THR A 68 -12.95 7.38 1.47
C THR A 68 -12.73 8.18 0.18
N VAL A 69 -11.92 7.67 -0.75
CA VAL A 69 -11.65 8.35 -2.03
C VAL A 69 -12.81 8.26 -3.03
N GLY A 70 -13.79 7.38 -2.78
CA GLY A 70 -14.95 7.18 -3.66
C GLY A 70 -15.66 8.46 -4.06
N ASP A 71 -15.75 9.42 -3.13
CA ASP A 71 -16.39 10.73 -3.34
C ASP A 71 -15.57 11.70 -4.23
N PHE A 72 -14.27 11.41 -4.42
CA PHE A 72 -13.34 12.18 -5.23
C PHE A 72 -13.05 11.53 -6.59
N LEU A 73 -13.45 10.28 -6.82
CA LEU A 73 -13.18 9.58 -8.09
C LEU A 73 -13.73 10.33 -9.32
N ARG A 74 -14.87 11.00 -9.17
CA ARG A 74 -15.54 11.78 -10.21
C ARG A 74 -15.05 13.22 -10.32
N ASP A 75 -14.13 13.65 -9.46
CA ASP A 75 -13.61 15.01 -9.51
C ASP A 75 -12.66 15.19 -10.70
N PRO A 76 -12.57 16.42 -11.26
CA PRO A 76 -11.60 16.73 -12.29
C PRO A 76 -10.16 16.49 -11.81
N PRO A 77 -9.21 16.13 -12.71
CA PRO A 77 -7.81 15.87 -12.35
C PRO A 77 -7.17 16.95 -11.49
N MET A 78 -7.44 18.23 -11.80
CA MET A 78 -6.94 19.36 -11.01
C MET A 78 -7.37 19.35 -9.55
N LYS A 79 -8.57 18.86 -9.22
CA LYS A 79 -9.03 18.78 -7.83
C LYS A 79 -8.37 17.62 -7.09
N LYS A 80 -8.19 16.48 -7.77
CA LYS A 80 -7.49 15.32 -7.21
C LYS A 80 -6.02 15.67 -6.91
N ARG A 81 -5.36 16.39 -7.83
CA ARG A 81 -4.00 16.90 -7.60
C ARG A 81 -3.92 17.85 -6.40
N ARG A 82 -4.86 18.81 -6.28
CA ARG A 82 -4.90 19.72 -5.11
C ARG A 82 -5.09 18.98 -3.78
N LEU A 83 -5.80 17.86 -3.76
CA LEU A 83 -5.95 17.03 -2.57
C LEU A 83 -4.63 16.38 -2.17
N LEU A 84 -3.88 15.83 -3.13
CA LEU A 84 -2.53 15.29 -2.90
C LEU A 84 -1.56 16.38 -2.44
N GLU A 85 -1.58 17.56 -3.08
CA GLU A 85 -0.76 18.71 -2.68
C GLU A 85 -1.04 19.15 -1.24
N LEU A 86 -2.31 19.11 -0.81
CA LEU A 86 -2.70 19.43 0.55
C LEU A 86 -2.12 18.42 1.54
N ILE A 87 -2.20 17.12 1.22
CA ILE A 87 -1.69 16.04 2.08
C ILE A 87 -0.16 16.08 2.14
N ALA A 88 0.51 16.26 1.00
CA ALA A 88 1.97 16.39 0.95
C ALA A 88 2.47 17.55 1.81
N LYS A 89 1.79 18.71 1.77
CA LYS A 89 2.11 19.86 2.64
C LYS A 89 1.87 19.59 4.12
N LEU A 90 0.94 18.71 4.46
CA LEU A 90 0.66 18.36 5.85
C LEU A 90 1.74 17.46 6.41
N SER A 91 2.11 16.44 5.64
CA SER A 91 3.21 15.55 5.94
C SER A 91 4.53 16.29 6.09
N ASP A 92 4.83 17.26 5.21
CA ASP A 92 6.04 18.09 5.33
C ASP A 92 5.96 19.17 6.44
N ALA A 93 4.85 19.29 7.17
CA ALA A 93 4.66 20.37 8.15
C ALA A 93 5.56 20.24 9.39
N ASP A 94 6.03 19.04 9.70
CA ASP A 94 7.03 18.80 10.74
C ASP A 94 8.49 18.83 10.21
N GLY A 95 8.65 19.04 8.90
CA GLY A 95 9.93 19.06 8.19
C GLY A 95 10.60 17.69 8.05
N GLN A 96 9.87 16.59 8.23
CA GLN A 96 10.34 15.22 8.09
C GLN A 96 9.49 14.45 7.08
N HIS A 97 9.69 14.70 5.79
CA HIS A 97 9.07 13.86 4.77
C HIS A 97 9.79 12.50 4.68
N ASP A 98 9.11 11.40 5.02
CA ASP A 98 9.68 10.04 5.00
C ASP A 98 9.04 9.15 3.92
N LEU A 99 9.66 8.00 3.65
CA LEU A 99 9.23 7.04 2.64
C LEU A 99 7.80 6.52 2.87
N ARG A 100 7.36 6.41 4.13
CA ARG A 100 6.01 5.95 4.47
C ARG A 100 4.92 6.92 4.03
N GLU A 101 5.19 8.21 4.17
CA GLU A 101 4.25 9.24 3.74
C GLU A 101 4.21 9.32 2.21
N SER A 102 5.37 9.18 1.58
CA SER A 102 5.50 9.01 0.15
C SER A 102 4.71 7.80 -0.37
N ASP A 103 4.72 6.68 0.35
CA ASP A 103 3.90 5.51 0.04
C ASP A 103 2.40 5.80 0.17
N PHE A 104 1.99 6.52 1.22
CA PHE A 104 0.60 6.95 1.39
C PHE A 104 0.11 7.82 0.22
N ILE A 105 0.93 8.78 -0.23
CA ILE A 105 0.61 9.66 -1.38
C ILE A 105 0.49 8.83 -2.67
N ARG A 106 1.37 7.84 -2.90
CA ARG A 106 1.28 6.92 -4.05
C ARG A 106 0.00 6.10 -4.02
N ASP A 107 -0.34 5.53 -2.87
CA ASP A 107 -1.53 4.69 -2.72
C ASP A 107 -2.81 5.52 -2.87
N LEU A 108 -2.85 6.73 -2.30
CA LEU A 108 -3.93 7.67 -2.50
C LEU A 108 -4.09 8.06 -3.97
N ALA A 109 -2.99 8.38 -4.67
CA ALA A 109 -3.03 8.74 -6.08
C ALA A 109 -3.52 7.57 -6.96
N ARG A 110 -3.08 6.34 -6.64
CA ARG A 110 -3.59 5.11 -7.29
C ARG A 110 -5.09 4.96 -7.05
N ALA A 111 -5.54 5.12 -5.81
CA ALA A 111 -6.96 5.01 -5.45
C ALA A 111 -7.82 6.08 -6.15
N LEU A 112 -7.28 7.27 -6.37
CA LEU A 112 -7.92 8.35 -7.15
C LEU A 112 -7.89 8.13 -8.67
N GLY A 113 -7.18 7.12 -9.15
CA GLY A 113 -7.01 6.81 -10.58
C GLY A 113 -6.17 7.83 -11.33
N MET A 114 -5.16 8.41 -10.67
CA MET A 114 -4.23 9.38 -11.27
C MET A 114 -3.05 8.68 -11.95
N ALA A 115 -2.54 9.28 -13.01
CA ALA A 115 -1.31 8.82 -13.67
C ALA A 115 -0.08 9.21 -12.86
N LYS A 116 1.02 8.46 -12.99
CA LYS A 116 2.25 8.66 -12.19
C LYS A 116 2.78 10.08 -12.32
N GLU A 117 2.78 10.58 -13.55
CA GLU A 117 3.29 11.90 -13.93
C GLU A 117 2.52 13.05 -13.26
N GLU A 118 1.31 12.79 -12.76
CA GLU A 118 0.47 13.80 -12.12
C GLU A 118 0.77 14.00 -10.63
N TYR A 119 1.56 13.12 -10.00
CA TYR A 119 1.87 13.20 -8.56
C TYR A 119 3.33 12.84 -8.22
N GLU A 120 4.14 12.41 -9.17
CA GLU A 120 5.53 11.99 -8.95
C GLU A 120 6.41 13.07 -8.31
N ASP A 121 6.08 14.35 -8.55
CA ASP A 121 6.77 15.51 -7.97
C ASP A 121 6.46 15.74 -6.48
N LEU A 122 5.44 15.07 -5.94
CA LEU A 122 4.99 15.19 -4.55
C LEU A 122 5.52 14.07 -3.65
N VAL A 123 6.39 13.19 -4.17
CA VAL A 123 6.78 11.95 -3.53
C VAL A 123 8.30 11.80 -3.56
N LEU A 124 8.90 11.32 -2.47
CA LEU A 124 10.33 10.99 -2.44
C LEU A 124 10.61 9.72 -3.24
N HIS A 125 11.72 9.75 -3.99
CA HIS A 125 12.25 8.60 -4.70
C HIS A 125 13.56 8.17 -4.07
N ILE A 126 13.75 6.87 -3.94
CA ILE A 126 15.08 6.32 -3.66
C ILE A 126 15.80 6.29 -5.01
N GLU A 127 16.69 7.26 -5.23
CA GLU A 127 17.66 7.16 -6.32
C GLU A 127 18.72 6.14 -5.91
N ILE A 128 18.60 4.92 -6.44
CA ILE A 128 19.68 3.95 -6.39
C ILE A 128 20.72 4.43 -7.40
N GLU A 129 21.75 5.12 -6.92
CA GLU A 129 22.92 5.47 -7.73
C GLU A 129 23.41 4.19 -8.43
N GLU A 130 23.72 4.24 -9.74
CA GLU A 130 24.11 3.06 -10.55
C GLU A 130 25.26 2.25 -9.92
N SER A 131 26.06 2.88 -9.04
CA SER A 131 27.12 2.26 -8.25
C SER A 131 26.63 1.25 -7.20
N VAL A 132 25.39 1.36 -6.74
CA VAL A 132 24.77 0.46 -5.76
C VAL A 132 24.35 -0.85 -6.39
N ASP A 133 23.97 -0.87 -7.67
CA ASP A 133 23.66 -2.11 -8.40
C ASP A 133 24.91 -2.97 -8.59
N GLU A 134 26.03 -2.36 -8.97
CA GLU A 134 27.33 -3.05 -9.07
C GLU A 134 27.78 -3.57 -7.70
N ARG A 135 27.56 -2.78 -6.64
CA ARG A 135 27.92 -3.15 -5.27
C ARG A 135 26.99 -4.21 -4.69
N MET A 136 25.68 -4.17 -4.98
CA MET A 136 24.71 -5.21 -4.62
C MET A 136 24.98 -6.50 -5.38
N LYS A 137 25.37 -6.41 -6.65
CA LYS A 137 25.80 -7.57 -7.44
C LYS A 137 27.06 -8.19 -6.83
N SER A 138 28.07 -7.39 -6.53
CA SER A 138 29.27 -7.85 -5.83
C SER A 138 28.97 -8.47 -4.45
N MET A 139 28.04 -7.88 -3.68
CA MET A 139 27.60 -8.46 -2.41
C MET A 139 26.83 -9.77 -2.59
N ARG A 140 25.95 -9.87 -3.61
CA ARG A 140 25.25 -11.12 -3.96
C ARG A 140 26.23 -12.21 -4.37
N ASP A 141 27.23 -11.87 -5.17
CA ASP A 141 28.26 -12.80 -5.62
C ASP A 141 29.11 -13.27 -4.43
N SER A 142 29.53 -12.35 -3.56
CA SER A 142 30.24 -12.68 -2.31
C SER A 142 29.39 -13.54 -1.36
N PHE A 143 28.07 -13.33 -1.32
CA PHE A 143 27.15 -14.13 -0.53
C PHE A 143 26.91 -15.54 -1.12
N LEU A 144 26.93 -15.65 -2.45
CA LEU A 144 26.91 -16.94 -3.15
C LEU A 144 28.20 -17.73 -2.95
N GLU A 145 29.34 -17.05 -2.85
CA GLU A 145 30.63 -17.67 -2.48
C GLU A 145 30.67 -18.10 -1.00
N LEU A 146 29.96 -17.38 -0.12
CA LEU A 146 29.77 -17.75 1.29
C LEU A 146 28.74 -18.87 1.50
N ARG A 147 27.97 -19.25 0.46
CA ARG A 147 27.18 -20.49 0.48
C ARG A 147 28.17 -21.65 0.49
N ILE A 148 28.47 -22.10 1.69
CA ILE A 148 29.25 -23.30 2.04
C ILE A 148 29.05 -24.38 0.96
N SER A 149 30.06 -24.56 0.12
CA SER A 149 30.13 -25.63 -0.89
C SER A 149 30.26 -27.03 -0.28
N ASP A 150 30.25 -27.14 1.06
CA ASP A 150 30.34 -28.37 1.82
C ASP A 150 29.03 -28.66 2.57
N ILE A 151 27.91 -28.80 1.86
CA ILE A 151 26.91 -29.75 2.32
C ILE A 151 27.42 -31.13 1.85
N PRO A 152 28.03 -31.96 2.71
CA PRO A 152 28.43 -33.30 2.30
C PRO A 152 27.19 -34.02 1.75
N GLU A 153 27.34 -34.71 0.62
CA GLU A 153 26.26 -35.54 0.07
C GLU A 153 25.68 -36.40 1.22
N PRO A 154 24.35 -36.41 1.41
CA PRO A 154 23.76 -37.24 2.45
C PRO A 154 24.20 -38.69 2.25
N PRO A 155 24.62 -39.39 3.32
CA PRO A 155 25.17 -40.73 3.21
C PRO A 155 24.23 -41.69 2.47
N PRO A 156 24.78 -42.70 1.78
CA PRO A 156 24.06 -43.54 0.82
C PRO A 156 22.84 -44.31 1.41
N GLU A 157 22.66 -44.34 2.73
CA GLU A 157 21.49 -44.90 3.40
C GLU A 157 20.19 -44.12 3.16
N MET A 158 20.25 -42.86 2.68
CA MET A 158 19.06 -42.08 2.29
C MET A 158 18.76 -42.11 0.78
N ARG A 159 19.56 -42.83 -0.02
CA ARG A 159 19.23 -43.07 -1.43
C ARG A 159 18.11 -44.12 -1.48
N GLN A 160 16.87 -43.66 -1.52
CA GLN A 160 15.75 -44.53 -1.89
C GLN A 160 16.13 -45.33 -3.14
N PRO A 161 15.91 -46.65 -3.19
CA PRO A 161 16.29 -47.43 -4.34
C PRO A 161 15.52 -46.92 -5.56
N GLN A 162 16.28 -46.38 -6.53
CA GLN A 162 15.82 -46.26 -7.90
C GLN A 162 15.42 -47.66 -8.38
N GLN A 163 14.12 -47.94 -8.41
CA GLN A 163 13.61 -49.10 -9.13
C GLN A 163 13.93 -48.89 -10.61
N GLN A 164 14.80 -49.78 -11.07
CA GLN A 164 15.38 -49.86 -12.39
C GLN A 164 14.30 -49.92 -13.48
N ALA A 165 14.58 -49.22 -14.58
CA ALA A 165 13.88 -49.36 -15.83
C ALA A 165 13.92 -50.81 -16.35
N GLN A 166 12.85 -51.28 -17.00
CA GLN A 166 12.90 -51.82 -18.38
C GLN A 166 11.49 -52.16 -18.94
N PRO A 167 11.35 -52.33 -20.27
CA PRO A 167 10.21 -51.84 -21.06
C PRO A 167 9.19 -52.94 -21.36
N GLN A 168 7.94 -52.56 -21.67
CA GLN A 168 7.09 -53.35 -22.56
C GLN A 168 5.93 -52.53 -23.15
N GLN A 169 5.72 -52.77 -24.45
CA GLN A 169 4.71 -52.22 -25.35
C GLN A 169 3.29 -52.61 -24.90
N GLY A 170 2.30 -51.76 -25.22
CA GLY A 170 0.89 -52.15 -25.13
C GLY A 170 -0.04 -50.96 -24.91
N GLY A 171 -0.66 -50.48 -25.98
CA GLY A 171 -1.45 -49.26 -25.96
C GLY A 171 -2.70 -49.29 -25.08
N ARG A 172 -3.16 -48.11 -24.67
CA ARG A 172 -4.57 -47.74 -24.60
C ARG A 172 -4.72 -46.22 -24.49
N LYS A 173 -5.67 -45.72 -25.27
CA LYS A 173 -6.03 -44.31 -25.50
C LYS A 173 -6.23 -43.56 -24.17
N ARG A 174 -5.67 -42.34 -24.07
CA ARG A 174 -6.06 -41.38 -23.03
C ARG A 174 -7.48 -40.89 -23.36
N VAL A 175 -8.48 -41.45 -22.69
CA VAL A 175 -9.83 -40.88 -22.62
C VAL A 175 -9.80 -39.83 -21.52
N GLY A 176 -10.13 -38.59 -21.85
CA GLY A 176 -10.21 -37.50 -20.90
C GLY A 176 -11.21 -37.83 -19.79
N THR A 177 -10.75 -37.80 -18.54
CA THR A 177 -11.61 -37.87 -17.36
C THR A 177 -12.40 -36.56 -17.27
N VAL A 178 -13.67 -36.64 -17.65
CA VAL A 178 -14.69 -35.64 -17.36
C VAL A 178 -14.88 -35.58 -15.84
N PRO A 179 -14.89 -34.40 -15.20
CA PRO A 179 -15.19 -34.29 -13.78
C PRO A 179 -16.65 -34.71 -13.50
N PRO A 180 -16.93 -35.31 -12.33
CA PRO A 180 -18.26 -35.80 -11.99
C PRO A 180 -19.28 -34.64 -11.89
N PRO A 181 -20.56 -34.86 -12.25
CA PRO A 181 -21.58 -33.84 -12.16
C PRO A 181 -21.86 -33.45 -10.70
N ILE A 182 -22.01 -32.14 -10.47
CA ILE A 182 -22.39 -31.56 -9.19
C ILE A 182 -23.81 -32.02 -8.83
N PRO A 183 -24.06 -32.54 -7.60
CA PRO A 183 -25.41 -32.91 -7.16
C PRO A 183 -26.36 -31.70 -7.17
N GLU A 184 -27.57 -31.90 -7.68
CA GLU A 184 -28.59 -30.83 -7.87
C GLU A 184 -29.06 -30.12 -6.59
N ASP A 185 -28.81 -30.68 -5.41
CA ASP A 185 -29.22 -30.08 -4.13
C ASP A 185 -28.35 -28.88 -3.69
N ALA A 186 -27.22 -28.62 -4.36
CA ALA A 186 -26.35 -27.48 -4.03
C ALA A 186 -26.77 -26.16 -4.72
N ARG A 187 -27.86 -26.14 -5.50
CA ARG A 187 -28.32 -24.94 -6.23
C ARG A 187 -29.43 -24.14 -5.56
N LYS A 188 -29.89 -24.53 -4.38
CA LYS A 188 -30.87 -23.75 -3.60
C LYS A 188 -30.56 -23.81 -2.11
N ARG A 189 -29.70 -22.91 -1.65
CA ARG A 189 -29.77 -22.24 -0.34
C ARG A 189 -28.85 -21.04 -0.32
#